data_AF-X6L804-F1
#
_entry.id   AF-X6L804-F1
#
_cell.length_a   1.000
_cell.length_b   1.000
_cell.length_c   1.000
_cell.angle_alpha   90.00
_cell.angle_beta   90.00
_cell.angle_gamma   90.00
#
_symmetry.space_group_name_H-M   'P 1'
#
loop_
_entity.id
_entity.type
_entity.pdbx_description
1 polymer ?
#
loop_
_entity_poly.entity_id
_entity_poly.type
_entity_poly.pdbx_seq_one_letter_code
_entity_poly.pdbx_strand_id
1 'polypeptide(L)'
;VVSSVEYSPFVINDSIGNSNVICSGSLDNTIRFWDIRSNKNELFMIQGDEEEYDGKDDGIICFKFIGLKKEKETKNMTYDLNLCYGSRKGPICIWG
;
A
#
# COMPACT_ATOMS: atom_id res chain seq x y z
N VAL A 1 14.64 -6.29 -1.10
CA VAL A 1 14.03 -7.55 -1.62
C VAL A 1 12.52 -7.36 -1.57
N VAL A 2 11.82 -7.59 -2.68
CA VAL A 2 10.35 -7.51 -2.70
C VAL A 2 9.77 -8.81 -2.16
N SER A 3 8.87 -8.71 -1.19
CA SER A 3 8.24 -9.84 -0.50
C SER A 3 6.79 -10.09 -0.94
N SER A 4 6.09 -9.03 -1.36
CA SER A 4 4.68 -9.09 -1.76
C SER A 4 4.40 -8.07 -2.86
N VAL A 5 3.47 -8.39 -3.76
CA VAL A 5 2.97 -7.50 -4.83
C VAL A 5 1.46 -7.70 -4.99
N GLU A 6 0.70 -6.62 -5.10
CA GLU A 6 -0.75 -6.66 -5.34
C GLU A 6 -1.18 -5.49 -6.24
N TYR A 7 -2.28 -5.65 -6.98
CA TYR A 7 -2.94 -4.52 -7.61
C TYR A 7 -3.53 -3.60 -6.55
N SER A 8 -3.29 -2.31 -6.70
CA SER A 8 -3.94 -1.30 -5.91
C SER A 8 -5.35 -1.03 -6.46
N PRO A 9 -6.35 -0.79 -5.58
CA PRO A 9 -7.67 -0.30 -6.00
C PRO A 9 -7.62 1.12 -6.58
N PHE A 10 -6.49 1.82 -6.47
CA PHE A 10 -6.32 3.17 -7.02
C PHE A 10 -6.09 3.15 -8.53
N VAL A 11 -6.77 4.07 -9.21
CA VAL A 11 -6.54 4.40 -10.62
C VAL A 11 -6.07 5.85 -10.67
N ILE A 12 -4.94 6.09 -11.33
CA ILE A 12 -4.44 7.44 -11.56
C ILE A 12 -4.83 7.91 -12.96
N ASN A 13 -5.16 9.18 -13.11
CA ASN A 13 -5.43 9.78 -14.41
C ASN A 13 -4.26 10.69 -14.76
N ASP A 14 -3.52 10.35 -15.81
CA ASP A 14 -2.46 11.19 -16.36
C ASP A 14 -2.79 11.59 -17.81
N SER A 15 -1.93 12.39 -18.45
CA SER A 15 -2.05 12.87 -19.84
C SER A 15 -2.23 11.77 -20.88
N ILE A 16 -1.82 10.53 -20.58
CA ILE A 16 -1.94 9.34 -21.44
C ILE A 16 -3.21 8.52 -21.11
N GLY A 17 -4.05 9.01 -20.19
CA GLY A 17 -5.29 8.38 -19.74
C GLY A 17 -5.15 7.63 -18.41
N ASN A 18 -6.20 6.88 -18.05
CA ASN A 18 -6.30 6.20 -16.76
C ASN A 18 -5.32 5.03 -16.68
N SER A 19 -4.44 5.01 -15.67
CA SER A 19 -3.49 3.94 -15.42
C SER A 19 -3.75 3.24 -14.09
N ASN A 20 -3.56 1.92 -14.09
CA ASN A 20 -3.67 1.13 -12.88
C ASN A 20 -2.39 1.25 -12.06
N VAL A 21 -2.51 1.08 -10.75
CA VAL A 21 -1.38 1.12 -9.83
C VAL A 21 -1.13 -0.28 -9.28
N ILE A 22 0.14 -0.65 -9.15
CA ILE A 22 0.56 -1.82 -8.37
C ILE A 22 1.24 -1.36 -7.08
N CYS A 23 1.10 -2.15 -6.02
CA CYS A 23 1.81 -1.97 -4.77
C CYS A 23 2.80 -3.10 -4.56
N SER A 24 3.92 -2.80 -3.92
CA SER A 24 4.91 -3.77 -3.49
C SER A 24 5.30 -3.56 -2.04
N GLY A 25 5.39 -4.63 -1.26
CA GLY A 25 5.98 -4.65 0.07
C GLY A 25 7.41 -5.17 -0.02
N SER A 26 8.30 -4.60 0.79
CA SER A 26 9.73 -4.90 0.74
C SER A 26 10.36 -5.08 2.11
N LEU A 27 11.44 -5.85 2.14
CA LEU A 27 12.25 -6.09 3.35
C LEU A 27 12.99 -4.84 3.83
N ASP A 28 13.03 -3.76 3.06
CA ASP A 28 13.49 -2.43 3.51
C ASP A 28 12.42 -1.68 4.34
N ASN A 29 11.41 -2.41 4.82
CA ASN A 29 10.29 -1.90 5.60
C ASN A 29 9.40 -0.88 4.84
N THR A 30 9.42 -0.88 3.51
CA THR A 30 8.58 0.01 2.68
C THR A 30 7.44 -0.72 1.98
N ILE A 31 6.34 0.01 1.77
CA ILE A 31 5.31 -0.30 0.78
C ILE A 31 5.34 0.79 -0.29
N ARG A 32 5.59 0.42 -1.54
CA ARG A 32 5.75 1.37 -2.66
C ARG A 32 4.65 1.19 -3.71
N PHE A 33 4.25 2.27 -4.33
CA PHE A 33 3.21 2.35 -5.35
C PHE A 33 3.84 2.68 -6.69
N TRP A 34 3.40 1.99 -7.74
CA TRP A 34 3.96 2.12 -9.08
C TRP A 34 2.86 2.25 -10.12
N ASP A 35 3.04 3.18 -11.04
CA ASP A 35 2.21 3.26 -12.24
C ASP A 35 2.66 2.17 -13.24
N ILE A 36 1.72 1.31 -13.69
CA ILE A 36 2.03 0.24 -14.64
C ILE A 36 2.48 0.74 -16.03
N ARG A 37 2.07 1.95 -16.42
CA ARG A 37 2.41 2.55 -17.73
C ARG A 37 3.72 3.30 -17.65
N SER A 38 3.96 4.01 -16.54
CA SER A 38 5.22 4.67 -16.27
C SER A 38 6.21 3.64 -15.73
N ASN A 39 6.84 2.91 -16.64
CA ASN A 39 7.76 1.78 -16.44
C ASN A 39 8.94 2.01 -15.45
N LYS A 40 9.05 3.17 -14.78
CA LYS A 40 10.15 3.52 -13.88
C LYS A 40 9.81 4.42 -12.68
N ASN A 41 8.59 4.95 -12.56
CA ASN A 41 8.34 5.98 -11.55
C ASN A 41 7.56 5.41 -10.37
N GLU A 42 8.23 5.38 -9.22
CA GLU A 42 7.56 5.28 -7.93
C GLU A 42 6.61 6.48 -7.78
N LEU A 43 5.35 6.21 -7.47
CA LEU A 43 4.33 7.23 -7.28
C LEU A 43 4.27 7.70 -5.84
N PHE A 44 4.40 6.75 -4.91
CA PHE A 44 4.21 6.97 -3.48
C PHE A 44 4.90 5.86 -2.68
N MET A 45 5.30 6.19 -1.45
CA MET A 45 5.95 5.26 -0.54
C MET A 45 5.37 5.45 0.86
N ILE A 46 5.08 4.32 1.52
CA ILE A 46 4.70 4.21 2.92
C ILE A 46 5.85 3.54 3.65
N GLN A 47 6.35 4.19 4.70
CA GLN A 47 7.27 3.59 5.66
C GLN A 47 6.45 2.77 6.66
N GLY A 48 6.81 1.50 6.85
CA GLY A 48 6.21 0.66 7.88
C GLY A 48 6.61 1.10 9.29
N ASP A 49 5.87 0.66 10.30
CA ASP A 49 6.09 1.10 11.68
C ASP A 49 7.50 0.78 12.20
N GLU A 50 8.26 1.84 12.48
CA GLU A 50 9.59 1.82 13.10
C GLU A 50 9.46 1.91 14.63
N GLU A 51 8.70 1.03 15.28
CA GLU A 51 8.88 0.90 16.73
C GLU A 51 10.33 0.49 17.02
N GLU A 52 10.98 1.29 17.87
CA GLU A 52 12.41 1.34 18.18
C GLU A 52 12.92 0.10 18.96
N TYR A 53 12.36 -1.08 18.70
CA TYR A 53 12.81 -2.33 19.29
C TYR A 53 13.95 -2.90 18.44
N ASP A 54 15.18 -2.61 18.85
CA ASP A 54 16.42 -3.29 18.44
C ASP A 54 17.06 -2.87 17.10
N GLY A 55 16.64 -1.75 16.50
CA GLY A 55 17.36 -1.12 15.37
C GLY A 55 17.47 -2.00 14.11
N LYS A 56 16.54 -2.95 13.94
CA LYS A 56 16.49 -3.83 12.76
C LYS A 56 15.32 -3.44 11.85
N ASP A 57 15.60 -3.42 10.55
CA ASP A 57 14.56 -3.32 9.52
C ASP A 57 13.68 -4.57 9.57
N ASP A 58 12.43 -4.42 9.99
CA ASP A 58 11.54 -5.56 10.22
C ASP A 58 10.75 -6.02 9.00
N GLY A 59 10.98 -5.39 7.85
CA GLY A 59 10.57 -5.83 6.51
C GLY A 59 9.08 -6.17 6.36
N ILE A 60 8.41 -5.50 5.43
CA ILE A 60 7.04 -5.86 5.10
C ILE A 60 7.04 -7.28 4.54
N ILE A 61 6.23 -8.18 5.09
CA ILE A 61 6.12 -9.57 4.63
C ILE A 61 4.83 -9.77 3.83
N CYS A 62 3.76 -9.11 4.24
CA CYS A 62 2.47 -9.16 3.58
C CYS A 62 1.72 -7.83 3.75
N PHE A 63 0.80 -7.57 2.84
CA PHE A 63 -0.17 -6.48 2.97
C PHE A 63 -1.45 -6.85 2.24
N LYS A 64 -2.55 -6.14 2.55
CA LYS A 64 -3.85 -6.32 1.94
C LYS A 64 -4.67 -5.04 2.00
N PHE A 65 -5.33 -4.71 0.89
CA PHE A 65 -6.35 -3.68 0.87
C PHE A 65 -7.68 -4.19 1.43
N ILE A 66 -8.29 -3.42 2.33
CA ILE A 66 -9.58 -3.70 2.95
C ILE A 66 -10.47 -2.47 2.79
N GLY A 67 -11.60 -2.64 2.11
CA GLY A 67 -12.64 -1.60 2.06
C GLY A 67 -13.49 -1.64 3.30
N LEU A 68 -13.57 -0.53 4.03
CA LEU A 68 -14.55 -0.36 5.11
C LEU A 68 -15.81 0.30 4.56
N LYS A 69 -16.97 -0.28 4.89
CA LYS A 69 -18.27 0.30 4.53
C LYS A 69 -18.61 1.38 5.57
N LYS A 70 -18.53 2.66 5.21
CA LYS A 70 -19.14 3.73 6.01
C LYS A 70 -20.66 3.69 5.86
N GLU A 71 -21.37 3.80 6.97
CA GLU A 71 -22.85 3.70 7.04
C GLU A 71 -23.61 4.94 6.53
N LYS A 72 -23.01 5.81 5.72
CA LYS A 72 -23.72 6.96 5.13
C LYS A 72 -23.68 6.94 3.61
N GLU A 73 -24.87 6.74 3.05
CA GLU A 73 -25.18 6.85 1.63
C GLU A 73 -24.85 8.25 1.11
N THR A 74 -23.80 8.35 0.29
CA THR A 74 -23.69 9.39 -0.73
C THR A 74 -23.25 8.72 -2.02
N LYS A 75 -23.89 9.11 -3.12
CA LYS A 75 -23.88 8.45 -4.45
C LYS A 75 -22.52 8.39 -5.17
N ASN A 76 -21.42 8.65 -4.47
CA ASN A 76 -20.06 8.41 -4.94
C ASN A 76 -19.42 7.41 -3.96
N MET A 77 -19.35 6.14 -4.35
CA MET A 77 -18.72 5.08 -3.55
C MET A 77 -17.19 5.29 -3.53
N THR A 78 -16.73 6.31 -2.81
CA THR A 78 -15.35 6.36 -2.33
C THR A 78 -15.28 5.39 -1.16
N TYR A 79 -14.87 4.14 -1.43
CA TYR A 79 -14.50 3.22 -0.36
C TYR A 79 -13.41 3.89 0.48
N ASP A 80 -13.58 3.96 1.80
CA ASP A 80 -12.44 4.19 2.66
C ASP A 80 -11.63 2.89 2.64
N LEU A 81 -10.54 2.94 1.89
CA LEU A 81 -9.64 1.81 1.70
C LEU A 81 -8.54 1.93 2.72
N ASN A 82 -8.50 0.95 3.62
CA ASN A 82 -7.37 0.78 4.52
C ASN A 82 -6.41 -0.24 3.92
N LEU A 83 -5.14 -0.05 4.18
CA LEU A 83 -4.06 -0.98 3.89
C LEU A 83 -3.61 -1.61 5.19
N CYS A 84 -3.88 -2.90 5.35
CA CYS A 84 -3.34 -3.69 6.46
C CYS A 84 -2.02 -4.31 6.02
N TYR A 85 -1.01 -4.29 6.88
CA TYR A 85 0.29 -4.89 6.57
C TYR A 85 0.91 -5.56 7.80
N GLY A 86 1.71 -6.58 7.54
CA GLY A 86 2.41 -7.36 8.56
C GLY A 86 3.91 -7.35 8.32
N SER A 87 4.66 -7.23 9.41
CA SER A 87 6.13 -7.31 9.44
C SER A 87 6.60 -8.45 10.34
N ARG A 88 7.92 -8.62 10.47
CA ARG A 88 8.51 -9.62 11.38
C ARG A 88 8.25 -9.33 12.86
N LYS A 89 7.78 -8.12 13.21
CA LYS A 89 7.43 -7.75 14.59
C LYS A 89 6.26 -8.55 15.14
N GLY A 90 5.35 -9.01 14.27
CA GLY A 90 4.17 -9.79 14.66
C GLY A 90 2.83 -9.05 14.61
N PRO A 91 2.71 -7.79 15.09
CA PRO A 91 1.48 -7.02 14.95
C PRO A 91 1.06 -6.79 13.49
N ILE A 92 -0.25 -6.67 13.28
CA ILE A 92 -0.82 -6.15 12.03
C ILE A 92 -0.98 -4.65 12.20
N CYS A 93 -0.35 -3.91 11.29
CA CYS A 93 -0.44 -2.46 11.21
C CYS A 93 -1.54 -2.07 10.20
N ILE A 94 -2.20 -0.94 10.43
CA ILE A 94 -3.28 -0.44 9.57
C ILE A 94 -2.96 0.99 9.16
N TRP A 95 -2.95 1.24 7.86
CA TRP A 95 -2.79 2.57 7.26
C TRP A 95 -4.08 2.95 6.53
N GLY A 96 -4.65 4.13 6.78
CA GLY A 96 -5.91 4.58 6.19
C GLY A 96 -6.34 5.95 6.68
#